data_AF-A0A924UDJ7-F1
#
_entry.id   AF-A0A924UDJ7-F1
#
_cell.length_a   1.000
_cell.length_b   1.000
_cell.length_c   1.000
_cell.angle_alpha   90.00
_cell.angle_beta   90.00
_cell.angle_gamma   90.00
#
_symmetry.space_group_name_H-M   'P 1'
#
loop_
_entity.id
_entity.type
_entity.pdbx_description
1 polymer ?
#
loop_
_entity_poly.entity_id
_entity_poly.type
_entity_poly.pdbx_seq_one_letter_code
_entity_poly.pdbx_strand_id
1 'polypeptide(L)'
;MLYAAGMLVAMLIEALFGWPDGLYDRMGHPVTWMGALIDACDRQFNRDSEPDWLRRTFGVAVMLGICLLVWGVMVLVTWALPGGWLGLLLTGVIGWPLVATRSLYDHVRRVALPLARGDLAAAREAVSMIVGRDPARLDGPGV
;
A
#
# COMPACT_ATOMS: atom_id res chain seq x y z
N MET A 1 5.46 7.18 23.68
CA MET A 1 5.42 8.56 23.16
C MET A 1 6.27 8.74 21.89
N LEU A 2 7.49 8.21 21.79
CA LEU A 2 8.33 8.35 20.57
C LEU A 2 7.70 7.82 19.27
N TYR A 3 6.98 6.68 19.31
CA TYR A 3 6.40 6.10 18.09
C TYR A 3 5.30 6.97 17.45
N ALA A 4 4.46 7.61 18.27
CA ALA A 4 3.44 8.53 17.76
C ALA A 4 4.08 9.74 17.08
N ALA A 5 5.17 10.26 17.64
CA ALA A 5 5.93 11.34 17.02
C ALA A 5 6.64 10.90 15.73
N GLY A 6 7.16 9.67 15.68
CA GLY A 6 7.67 9.07 14.44
C GLY A 6 6.61 8.96 13.34
N MET A 7 5.37 8.58 13.72
CA MET A 7 4.24 8.56 12.79
C MET A 7 3.89 9.97 12.28
N LEU A 8 3.93 11.00 13.14
CA LEU A 8 3.75 12.39 12.70
C LEU A 8 4.81 12.82 11.70
N VAL A 9 6.07 12.39 11.89
CA VAL A 9 7.15 12.63 10.91
C VAL A 9 6.84 11.91 9.60
N ALA A 10 6.46 10.62 9.63
CA ALA A 10 6.09 9.87 8.43
C ALA A 10 4.94 10.56 7.65
N MET A 11 3.88 10.96 8.35
CA MET A 11 2.74 11.68 7.77
C MET A 11 3.14 13.04 7.19
N LEU A 12 4.04 13.77 7.87
CA LEU A 12 4.53 15.06 7.37
C LEU A 12 5.36 14.89 6.09
N ILE A 13 6.26 13.91 6.06
CA ILE A 13 7.03 13.60 4.85
C ILE A 13 6.08 13.17 3.73
N GLU A 14 5.06 12.35 4.02
CA GLU A 14 4.04 11.93 3.05
C GLU A 14 3.27 13.11 2.47
N ALA A 15 2.78 13.99 3.33
CA ALA A 15 2.03 15.17 2.90
C ALA A 15 2.88 16.09 2.02
N LEU A 16 4.17 16.26 2.33
CA LEU A 16 5.06 17.16 1.60
C LEU A 16 5.60 16.57 0.30
N PHE A 17 5.98 15.29 0.30
CA PHE A 17 6.75 14.69 -0.78
C PHE A 17 6.02 13.56 -1.52
N GLY A 18 4.93 13.02 -0.98
CA GLY A 18 4.22 11.87 -1.57
C GLY A 18 5.12 10.63 -1.62
N TRP A 19 5.14 9.90 -2.73
CA TRP A 19 6.26 9.01 -3.07
C TRP A 19 6.85 9.51 -4.39
N PRO A 20 8.08 10.03 -4.43
CA PRO A 20 8.62 10.66 -5.63
C PRO A 20 8.76 9.69 -6.80
N ASP A 21 8.38 10.12 -8.01
CA ASP A 21 8.49 9.31 -9.23
C ASP A 21 9.93 8.83 -9.48
N GLY A 22 10.92 9.69 -9.29
CA GLY A 22 12.33 9.31 -9.43
C GLY A 22 12.82 8.27 -8.41
N LEU A 23 12.14 8.13 -7.27
CA LEU A 23 12.42 7.05 -6.30
C LEU A 23 11.73 5.76 -6.73
N TYR A 24 10.49 5.87 -7.22
CA TYR A 24 9.76 4.77 -7.83
C TYR A 24 10.51 4.15 -9.01
N ASP A 25 11.06 4.96 -9.92
CA ASP A 25 11.79 4.46 -11.09
C ASP A 25 13.09 3.73 -10.73
N ARG A 26 13.70 4.09 -9.60
CA ARG A 26 14.98 3.50 -9.16
C ARG A 26 14.82 2.22 -8.37
N MET A 27 13.85 2.17 -7.47
CA MET A 27 13.72 1.09 -6.50
C MET A 27 12.29 0.51 -6.43
N GLY A 28 11.31 1.11 -7.08
CA GLY A 28 9.89 0.79 -6.90
C GLY A 28 9.36 1.32 -5.56
N HIS A 29 8.19 0.86 -5.16
CA HIS A 29 7.59 1.18 -3.86
C HIS A 29 7.61 -0.05 -2.95
N PRO A 30 7.82 0.07 -1.62
CA PRO A 30 7.79 -1.08 -0.71
C PRO A 30 6.52 -1.94 -0.83
N VAL A 31 5.37 -1.29 -1.05
CA VAL A 31 4.09 -1.97 -1.31
C VAL A 31 4.11 -2.80 -2.61
N THR A 32 4.77 -2.35 -3.67
CA THR A 32 4.89 -3.13 -4.92
C THR A 32 5.76 -4.38 -4.74
N TRP A 33 6.76 -4.34 -3.86
CA TRP A 33 7.57 -5.51 -3.55
C TRP A 33 6.75 -6.58 -2.81
N MET A 34 5.93 -6.15 -1.85
CA MET A 34 5.00 -7.05 -1.15
C MET A 34 3.99 -7.66 -2.12
N GLY A 35 3.43 -6.86 -3.04
CA GLY A 35 2.54 -7.36 -4.10
C GLY A 35 3.23 -8.40 -4.98
N ALA A 36 4.44 -8.12 -5.45
CA ALA A 36 5.21 -9.06 -6.26
C ALA A 36 5.53 -10.37 -5.52
N LEU A 37 5.81 -10.31 -4.22
CA LEU A 37 6.01 -11.49 -3.37
C LEU A 37 4.72 -12.31 -3.24
N ILE A 38 3.60 -11.65 -2.95
CA ILE A 38 2.28 -12.30 -2.84
C ILE A 38 1.92 -12.97 -4.16
N ASP A 39 2.08 -12.27 -5.29
CA ASP A 39 1.82 -12.80 -6.62
C ASP A 39 2.71 -14.01 -6.96
N ALA A 40 3.98 -13.98 -6.56
CA ALA A 40 4.89 -15.11 -6.75
C ALA A 40 4.44 -16.32 -5.93
N CYS A 41 4.03 -16.11 -4.67
CA CYS A 41 3.49 -17.17 -3.83
C CYS A 41 2.15 -17.71 -4.37
N ASP A 42 1.25 -16.83 -4.83
CA ASP A 42 -0.04 -17.22 -5.40
C ASP A 42 0.16 -18.12 -6.63
N ARG A 43 0.99 -17.71 -7.59
CA ARG A 43 1.33 -18.54 -8.76
C ARG A 43 1.93 -19.91 -8.40
N GLN A 44 2.71 -19.96 -7.32
CA GLN A 44 3.38 -21.19 -6.91
C GLN A 44 2.44 -22.15 -6.17
N PHE A 45 1.57 -21.63 -5.29
CA PHE A 45 0.82 -22.41 -4.31
C PHE A 45 -0.70 -22.46 -4.53
N ASN A 46 -1.26 -21.59 -5.38
CA ASN A 46 -2.68 -21.54 -5.72
C ASN A 46 -2.96 -22.13 -7.11
N ARG A 47 -2.63 -23.42 -7.29
CA ARG A 47 -2.82 -24.13 -8.56
C ARG A 47 -4.22 -24.70 -8.66
N ASP A 48 -4.90 -24.47 -9.79
CA ASP A 48 -6.25 -25.00 -10.05
C ASP A 48 -6.32 -26.53 -10.17
N SER A 49 -5.17 -27.20 -10.33
CA SER A 49 -5.07 -28.66 -10.34
C SER A 49 -5.21 -29.29 -8.95
N GLU A 50 -5.06 -28.51 -7.88
CA GLU A 50 -5.08 -28.98 -6.50
C GLU A 50 -6.50 -28.91 -5.90
N PRO A 51 -6.85 -29.81 -4.96
CA PRO A 51 -8.14 -29.75 -4.30
C PRO A 51 -8.28 -28.49 -3.43
N ASP A 52 -9.52 -27.97 -3.34
CA ASP A 52 -9.83 -26.69 -2.68
C ASP A 52 -9.31 -26.57 -1.25
N TRP A 53 -9.35 -27.65 -0.47
CA TRP A 53 -8.87 -27.65 0.92
C TRP A 53 -7.35 -27.41 0.99
N LEU A 54 -6.60 -27.93 0.02
CA LEU A 54 -5.14 -27.80 -0.02
C LEU A 54 -4.76 -26.39 -0.46
N ARG A 55 -5.46 -25.83 -1.46
CA ARG A 55 -5.31 -24.43 -1.89
C ARG A 55 -5.54 -23.46 -0.74
N ARG A 56 -6.61 -23.67 0.05
CA ARG A 56 -6.90 -22.85 1.24
C ARG A 56 -5.83 -22.98 2.31
N THR A 57 -5.34 -24.20 2.55
CA THR A 57 -4.28 -24.46 3.54
C THR A 57 -3.00 -23.74 3.16
N PHE A 58 -2.60 -23.81 1.89
CA PHE A 58 -1.45 -23.06 1.39
C PHE A 58 -1.67 -21.55 1.44
N GLY A 59 -2.87 -21.05 1.11
CA GLY A 59 -3.20 -19.64 1.24
C GLY A 59 -3.01 -19.12 2.68
N VAL A 60 -3.51 -19.87 3.67
CA VAL A 60 -3.30 -19.54 5.09
C VAL A 60 -1.82 -19.61 5.47
N ALA A 61 -1.10 -20.64 5.03
CA ALA A 61 0.32 -20.79 5.33
C ALA A 61 1.16 -19.66 4.73
N VAL A 62 0.90 -19.26 3.48
CA VAL A 62 1.54 -18.13 2.81
C VAL A 62 1.22 -16.82 3.53
N MET A 63 -0.05 -16.58 3.86
CA MET A 63 -0.46 -15.39 4.62
C MET A 63 0.30 -15.29 5.94
N LEU A 64 0.29 -16.36 6.75
CA LEU A 64 1.01 -16.39 8.02
C LEU A 64 2.53 -16.23 7.84
N GLY A 65 3.10 -16.88 6.82
CA GLY A 65 4.51 -16.78 6.49
C GLY A 65 4.93 -15.36 6.12
N ILE A 66 4.15 -14.67 5.28
CA ILE A 66 4.40 -13.27 4.90
C ILE A 66 4.24 -12.35 6.11
N CYS A 67 3.18 -12.53 6.92
CA CYS A 67 2.99 -11.75 8.15
C CYS A 67 4.18 -11.93 9.12
N LEU A 68 4.64 -13.17 9.32
CA LEU A 68 5.77 -13.47 10.20
C LEU A 68 7.08 -12.90 9.65
N LEU A 69 7.30 -12.98 8.33
CA LEU A 69 8.46 -12.40 7.66
C LEU A 69 8.49 -10.88 7.87
N VAL A 70 7.41 -10.18 7.53
CA VAL A 70 7.32 -8.72 7.67
C VAL A 70 7.48 -8.31 9.12
N TRP A 71 6.81 -9.01 10.05
CA TRP A 71 6.95 -8.78 11.49
C TRP A 71 8.41 -8.94 11.95
N GLY A 72 9.06 -10.03 11.56
CA GLY A 72 10.47 -10.30 11.89
C GLY A 72 11.41 -9.22 11.37
N VAL A 73 11.24 -8.79 10.11
CA VAL A 73 12.02 -7.70 9.54
C VAL A 73 11.78 -6.40 10.31
N MET A 74 10.54 -6.06 10.65
CA MET A 74 10.24 -4.83 11.40
C MET A 74 10.78 -4.86 12.84
N VAL A 75 10.78 -6.03 13.49
CA VAL A 75 11.45 -6.19 14.80
C VAL A 75 12.94 -5.93 14.66
N LEU A 76 13.62 -6.53 13.66
CA LEU A 76 15.05 -6.30 13.43
C LEU A 76 15.37 -4.83 13.16
N VAL A 77 14.57 -4.17 12.32
CA VAL A 77 14.70 -2.73 12.06
C VAL A 77 14.57 -1.92 13.34
N THR A 78 13.54 -2.21 14.15
CA THR A 78 13.30 -1.50 15.42
C THR A 78 14.45 -1.69 16.40
N TRP A 79 15.01 -2.90 16.48
CA TRP A 79 16.17 -3.21 17.32
C TRP A 79 17.46 -2.52 16.85
N ALA A 80 17.61 -2.30 15.55
CA ALA A 80 18.78 -1.63 14.98
C ALA A 80 18.72 -0.09 15.08
N LEU A 81 17.54 0.48 15.34
CA LEU A 81 17.37 1.93 15.42
C LEU A 81 17.94 2.50 16.72
N PRO A 82 18.68 3.63 16.66
CA PRO A 82 19.18 4.29 17.85
C PRO A 82 18.02 4.89 18.67
N GLY A 83 18.24 5.13 19.97
CA GLY A 83 17.29 5.88 20.79
C GLY A 83 17.26 7.38 20.48
N GLY A 84 16.35 8.11 21.13
CA GLY A 84 16.28 9.57 21.08
C GLY A 84 15.74 10.14 19.76
N TRP A 85 16.09 11.40 19.47
CA TRP A 85 15.58 12.14 18.31
C TRP A 85 15.99 11.55 16.97
N LEU A 86 17.22 11.01 16.86
CA LEU A 86 17.68 10.38 15.63
C LEU A 86 16.86 9.12 15.31
N GLY A 87 16.62 8.26 16.31
CA GLY A 87 15.74 7.10 16.18
C GLY A 87 14.34 7.46 15.73
N LEU A 88 13.77 8.53 16.31
CA LEU A 88 12.46 9.05 15.97
C LEU A 88 12.39 9.49 14.49
N LEU A 89 13.37 10.25 14.02
CA LEU A 89 13.42 10.71 12.64
C LEU A 89 13.57 9.54 11.66
N LEU A 90 14.49 8.61 11.93
CA LEU A 90 14.69 7.42 11.12
C LEU A 90 13.43 6.54 11.07
N THR A 91 12.74 6.37 12.20
CA THR A 91 11.44 5.67 12.25
C THR A 91 10.44 6.33 11.31
N GLY A 92 10.34 7.66 11.32
CA GLY A 92 9.45 8.40 10.43
C GLY A 92 9.83 8.25 8.94
N VAL A 93 11.12 8.30 8.61
CA VAL A 93 11.61 8.12 7.24
C VAL A 93 11.37 6.69 6.73
N ILE A 94 11.60 5.67 7.56
CA ILE A 94 11.33 4.27 7.20
C ILE A 94 9.83 4.00 7.06
N GLY A 95 9.02 4.60 7.94
CA GLY A 95 7.57 4.43 7.94
C GLY A 95 6.84 5.26 6.87
N TRP A 96 7.45 6.33 6.38
CA TRP A 96 6.87 7.23 5.37
C TRP A 96 6.24 6.53 4.15
N PRO A 97 6.91 5.60 3.44
CA PRO A 97 6.29 4.86 2.34
C PRO A 97 5.04 4.04 2.72
N LEU A 98 4.88 3.72 4.00
CA LEU A 98 3.76 2.90 4.47
C LEU A 98 2.53 3.75 4.80
N VAL A 99 2.66 5.07 4.76
CA VAL A 99 1.57 6.04 4.90
C VAL A 99 1.20 6.54 3.51
N ALA A 100 -0.09 6.69 3.22
CA ALA A 100 -0.59 7.08 1.90
C ALA A 100 -1.61 8.22 1.95
N THR A 101 -1.47 9.16 2.88
CA THR A 101 -2.45 10.24 3.12
C THR A 101 -2.70 11.16 1.91
N ARG A 102 -1.64 11.72 1.31
CA ARG A 102 -1.66 12.55 0.11
C ARG A 102 -1.95 11.71 -1.11
N SER A 103 -1.34 10.54 -1.25
CA SER A 103 -1.62 9.66 -2.39
C SER A 103 -3.10 9.31 -2.48
N LEU A 104 -3.72 8.95 -1.34
CA LEU A 104 -5.16 8.70 -1.25
C LEU A 104 -5.97 9.96 -1.60
N TYR A 105 -5.60 11.12 -1.06
CA TYR A 105 -6.25 12.38 -1.39
C TYR A 105 -6.19 12.68 -2.90
N ASP A 106 -5.03 12.50 -3.54
CA ASP A 106 -4.84 12.78 -4.97
C ASP A 106 -5.66 11.83 -5.85
N HIS A 107 -5.79 10.56 -5.46
CA HIS A 107 -6.66 9.59 -6.13
C HIS A 107 -8.14 9.94 -5.98
N VAL A 108 -8.60 10.24 -4.75
CA VAL A 108 -10.01 10.62 -4.49
C VAL A 108 -10.36 11.95 -5.17
N ARG A 109 -9.45 12.93 -5.14
CA ARG A 109 -9.66 14.23 -5.80
C ARG A 109 -9.80 14.10 -7.31
N ARG A 110 -9.06 13.18 -7.94
CA ARG A 110 -9.18 12.87 -9.38
C ARG A 110 -10.54 12.29 -9.75
N VAL A 111 -11.24 11.64 -8.80
CA VAL A 111 -12.62 11.18 -8.97
C VAL A 111 -13.62 12.30 -8.71
N ALA A 112 -13.45 13.01 -7.58
CA ALA A 112 -14.43 13.99 -7.10
C ALA A 112 -14.56 15.21 -8.02
N LEU A 113 -13.45 15.68 -8.62
CA LEU A 113 -13.48 16.87 -9.48
C LEU A 113 -14.28 16.67 -10.79
N PRO A 114 -14.05 15.60 -11.59
CA PRO A 114 -14.90 15.32 -12.74
C PRO A 114 -16.36 15.03 -12.35
N LEU A 115 -16.58 14.28 -11.27
CA LEU A 115 -17.92 13.93 -10.80
C LEU A 115 -18.74 15.19 -10.44
N ALA A 116 -18.13 16.12 -9.71
CA ALA A 116 -18.76 17.40 -9.35
C ALA A 116 -19.08 18.28 -10.57
N ARG A 117 -18.41 18.06 -11.71
CA ARG A 117 -18.67 18.75 -12.99
C ARG A 117 -19.67 18.01 -13.88
N GLY A 118 -20.20 16.87 -13.43
CA GLY A 118 -21.09 16.01 -14.22
C GLY A 118 -20.38 15.14 -15.26
N ASP A 119 -19.04 15.08 -15.26
CA ASP A 119 -18.26 14.26 -16.17
C ASP A 119 -18.09 12.84 -15.60
N LEU A 120 -19.14 12.03 -15.80
CA LEU A 120 -19.16 10.64 -15.35
C LEU A 120 -18.14 9.74 -16.05
N ALA A 121 -17.78 10.05 -17.30
CA ALA A 121 -16.82 9.24 -18.04
C ALA A 121 -15.43 9.36 -17.42
N ALA A 122 -14.95 10.59 -17.20
CA ALA A 122 -13.67 10.83 -16.55
C ALA A 122 -13.66 10.37 -15.09
N ALA A 123 -14.79 10.50 -14.37
CA ALA A 123 -14.90 10.00 -13.01
C ALA A 123 -14.80 8.46 -12.93
N ARG A 124 -15.44 7.73 -13.85
CA ARG A 124 -15.34 6.25 -13.95
C ARG A 124 -13.92 5.80 -14.26
N GLU A 125 -13.26 6.48 -15.19
CA GLU A 125 -11.86 6.21 -15.52
C GLU A 125 -10.96 6.42 -14.29
N ALA A 126 -11.12 7.53 -13.58
CA ALA A 126 -10.36 7.80 -12.36
C ALA A 126 -10.62 6.78 -11.25
N VAL A 127 -11.87 6.34 -11.05
CA VAL A 127 -12.21 5.31 -10.06
C VAL A 127 -11.59 3.95 -10.41
N SER A 128 -11.50 3.61 -11.70
CA SER A 128 -10.87 2.36 -12.16
C SER A 128 -9.43 2.19 -11.68
N MET A 129 -8.73 3.30 -11.40
CA MET A 129 -7.36 3.28 -10.91
C MET A 129 -7.25 2.95 -9.41
N ILE A 130 -8.37 2.92 -8.68
CA ILE A 130 -8.43 2.73 -7.23
C ILE A 130 -9.16 1.42 -6.87
N VAL A 131 -10.04 0.92 -7.75
CA VAL A 131 -10.83 -0.29 -7.52
C VAL A 131 -10.43 -1.41 -8.46
N GLY A 132 -10.40 -2.65 -7.96
CA GLY A 132 -10.12 -3.83 -8.79
C GLY A 132 -11.31 -4.37 -9.58
N ARG A 133 -12.47 -3.68 -9.57
CA ARG A 133 -13.71 -4.09 -10.27
C ARG A 133 -13.97 -3.18 -11.47
N ASP A 134 -14.68 -3.68 -12.48
CA ASP A 134 -15.08 -2.88 -13.65
C ASP A 134 -16.03 -1.71 -13.25
N PRO A 135 -15.60 -0.44 -13.36
CA PRO A 135 -16.42 0.71 -13.03
C PRO A 135 -17.29 1.21 -14.19
N ALA A 136 -17.24 0.58 -15.37
CA ALA A 136 -17.97 1.03 -16.57
C ALA A 136 -19.49 1.13 -16.35
N ARG A 137 -20.03 0.36 -15.41
CA ARG A 137 -21.46 0.30 -15.08
C ARG A 137 -21.89 1.20 -13.91
N LEU A 138 -20.97 1.94 -13.27
CA LEU A 138 -21.29 2.76 -12.10
C LEU A 138 -22.00 4.06 -12.51
N ASP A 139 -23.17 4.35 -11.95
CA ASP A 139 -23.83 5.65 -12.10
C ASP A 139 -23.27 6.69 -11.10
N GLY A 140 -23.71 7.94 -11.16
CA GLY A 140 -23.18 9.01 -10.31
C GLY A 140 -23.10 8.67 -8.81
N PRO A 141 -24.13 8.04 -8.19
CA PRO A 141 -24.06 7.57 -6.82
C PRO A 141 -23.16 6.33 -6.60
N GLY A 142 -22.88 5.56 -7.65
CA GLY A 142 -22.03 4.37 -7.61
C GLY A 142 -20.54 4.66 -7.80
N VAL A 143 -20.19 5.85 -8.29
CA VAL A 143 -18.82 6.39 -8.47
C VAL A 143 -18.41 7.18 -7.23
#